data_AF-A0ABD6F0G2-F1
#
_entry.id   AF-A0ABD6F0G2-F1
#
_cell.length_a   1.000
_cell.length_b   1.000
_cell.length_c   1.000
_cell.angle_alpha   90.00
_cell.angle_beta   90.00
_cell.angle_gamma   90.00
#
_symmetry.space_group_name_H-M   'P 1'
#
loop_
_entity.id
_entity.type
_entity.pdbx_description
1 polymer ?
#
loop_
_entity_poly.entity_id
_entity_poly.type
_entity_poly.pdbx_seq_one_letter_code
_entity_poly.pdbx_strand_id
1 'polypeptide(L)'
;MVYSLRTRLDWALDCDHSYNNVLCVDFLTANVSHGKAQHHPDNNWPAQQFNRYGIRDVPPNFNTTVWVPNEWYFGSQLSDAHFSLQFPPLILTASNIILWITLFAIIHRYRVNPGWFLARFCIVFPYVIYAILAMVLSVFGHSFGGSAVETEFDKSDTEQFPYVYFSEVHGFYRTTIALMDYSSAFTGIIIYASSRIRSGSLPMNSIVLLTLQVFAPTFSYVLRSGCDAHLSKIQPAYESYLATDATFLFDTAAVCFATMRGGPIWSFLFYTANLFFSCIGPMVIYILLIYTAFLEQFPIVEHFT
;
A
#
# COMPACT_ATOMS: atom_id res chain seq x y z
N MET A 1 2.94 8.77 -4.62
CA MET A 1 2.85 9.23 -6.03
C MET A 1 3.32 10.67 -6.20
N VAL A 2 2.63 11.69 -5.67
CA VAL A 2 3.03 13.11 -5.89
C VAL A 2 4.44 13.40 -5.34
N TYR A 3 4.77 12.86 -4.16
CA TYR A 3 6.10 12.95 -3.56
C TYR A 3 7.21 12.21 -4.33
N SER A 4 6.85 11.43 -5.35
CA SER A 4 7.81 10.79 -6.26
C SER A 4 8.20 11.71 -7.43
N LEU A 5 7.52 12.85 -7.63
CA LEU A 5 7.85 13.85 -8.67
C LEU A 5 9.01 14.74 -8.23
N ARG A 6 10.17 14.13 -7.99
CA ARG A 6 11.41 14.77 -7.53
C ARG A 6 12.61 14.18 -8.26
N THR A 7 13.75 14.85 -8.21
CA THR A 7 15.01 14.31 -8.73
C THR A 7 15.64 13.29 -7.78
N ARG A 8 15.33 13.36 -6.49
CA ARG A 8 15.75 12.46 -5.42
C ARG A 8 14.61 12.28 -4.42
N LEU A 9 14.48 11.07 -3.86
CA LEU A 9 13.52 10.77 -2.80
C LEU A 9 14.17 10.99 -1.42
N ASP A 10 14.53 12.25 -1.17
CA ASP A 10 15.17 12.75 0.05
C ASP A 10 14.34 12.43 1.31
N TRP A 11 13.01 12.53 1.23
CA TRP A 11 12.07 12.18 2.30
C TRP A 11 12.14 10.72 2.78
N ALA A 12 12.75 9.83 1.98
CA ALA A 12 12.92 8.42 2.34
C ALA A 12 14.33 8.10 2.84
N LEU A 13 15.31 8.99 2.64
CA LEU A 13 16.73 8.71 2.92
C LEU A 13 17.36 9.63 3.96
N ASP A 14 16.90 10.87 4.04
CA ASP A 14 17.52 11.94 4.82
C ASP A 14 16.57 12.39 5.94
N CYS A 15 17.13 12.68 7.11
CA CYS A 15 16.43 13.19 8.29
C CYS A 15 16.42 14.72 8.38
N ASP A 16 17.01 15.42 7.41
CA ASP A 16 17.09 16.89 7.40
C ASP A 16 15.79 17.54 6.91
N HIS A 17 14.66 17.16 7.52
CA HIS A 17 13.36 17.78 7.26
C HIS A 17 12.70 18.27 8.55
N SER A 18 11.87 19.29 8.42
CA SER A 18 11.19 19.93 9.56
C SER A 18 10.26 19.03 10.36
N TYR A 19 9.84 17.90 9.79
CA TYR A 19 8.98 16.91 10.44
C TYR A 19 9.77 15.82 11.16
N ASN A 20 11.09 15.71 10.94
CA ASN A 20 11.90 14.70 11.60
C ASN A 20 12.17 15.08 13.05
N ASN A 21 12.22 14.07 13.91
CA ASN A 21 12.59 14.23 15.32
C ASN A 21 14.08 13.91 15.54
N VAL A 22 14.55 14.09 16.78
CA VAL A 22 15.94 13.84 17.18
C VAL A 22 16.36 12.35 17.13
N LEU A 23 15.41 11.44 16.97
CA LEU A 23 15.64 10.00 16.90
C LEU A 23 15.83 9.52 15.45
N CYS A 24 15.62 10.40 14.46
CA CYS A 24 15.80 10.07 13.06
C CYS A 24 17.28 9.85 12.75
N VAL A 25 17.58 8.79 11.99
CA VAL A 25 18.92 8.51 11.48
C VAL A 25 18.88 8.36 9.96
N ASP A 26 19.77 9.05 9.24
CA ASP A 26 19.82 8.94 7.77
C ASP A 26 20.04 7.48 7.37
N PHE A 27 19.28 7.02 6.37
CA PHE A 27 19.24 5.61 6.00
C PHE A 27 20.61 5.08 5.55
N LEU A 28 21.41 5.93 4.91
CA LEU A 28 22.72 5.57 4.35
C LEU A 28 23.89 5.78 5.34
N THR A 29 23.61 6.11 6.61
CA THR A 29 24.65 6.26 7.63
C THR A 29 25.34 4.93 7.89
N ALA A 30 26.67 4.94 7.98
CA ALA A 30 27.45 3.76 8.38
C ALA A 30 27.35 3.52 9.90
N ASN A 31 27.29 2.26 10.32
CA ASN A 31 27.23 1.84 11.74
C ASN A 31 25.94 2.21 12.49
N VAL A 32 24.79 2.22 11.82
CA VAL A 32 23.51 2.26 12.53
C VAL A 32 23.30 0.89 13.17
N SER A 33 23.54 0.78 14.48
CA SER A 33 23.11 -0.36 15.28
C SER A 33 21.75 -0.05 15.89
N HIS A 34 20.88 -1.05 16.10
CA HIS A 34 19.64 -0.89 16.87
C HIS A 34 19.94 -0.23 18.23
N GLY A 35 19.68 1.08 18.33
CA GLY A 35 19.86 1.84 19.56
C GLY A 35 18.72 1.59 20.53
N LYS A 36 18.82 2.12 21.76
CA LYS A 36 17.73 2.06 22.77
C LYS A 36 16.44 2.79 22.37
N ALA A 37 16.37 3.40 21.20
CA ALA A 37 15.20 4.10 20.65
C ALA A 37 14.76 3.55 19.28
N GLN A 38 15.35 2.43 18.85
CA GLN A 38 14.97 1.69 17.65
C GLN A 38 14.50 0.33 18.12
N HIS A 39 13.22 0.03 17.88
CA HIS A 39 12.59 -1.20 18.32
C HIS A 39 11.97 -1.80 17.09
N HIS A 40 12.35 -3.00 16.72
CA HIS A 40 11.70 -3.65 15.60
C HIS A 40 10.18 -3.67 15.82
N PRO A 41 9.33 -3.20 14.87
CA PRO A 41 9.60 -2.55 13.57
C PRO A 41 9.74 -0.99 13.51
N ASP A 42 9.53 -0.25 14.58
CA ASP A 42 9.78 1.21 14.66
C ASP A 42 11.28 1.54 14.75
N ASN A 43 11.91 1.73 13.60
CA ASN A 43 13.34 1.99 13.48
C ASN A 43 13.66 3.49 13.36
N ASN A 44 12.65 4.36 13.45
CA ASN A 44 12.77 5.81 13.26
C ASN A 44 13.45 6.20 11.93
N TRP A 45 13.29 5.37 10.88
CA TRP A 45 13.84 5.69 9.57
C TRP A 45 13.15 6.91 8.94
N PRO A 46 13.83 7.65 8.05
CA PRO A 46 13.28 8.84 7.41
C PRO A 46 11.92 8.59 6.75
N ALA A 47 11.76 7.47 6.03
CA ALA A 47 10.49 7.11 5.38
C ALA A 47 9.35 6.88 6.39
N GLN A 48 9.64 6.25 7.53
CA GLN A 48 8.68 6.02 8.61
C GLN A 48 8.25 7.36 9.23
N GLN A 49 9.21 8.25 9.51
CA GLN A 49 8.94 9.57 10.06
C GLN A 49 8.23 10.50 9.08
N PHE A 50 8.56 10.44 7.79
CA PHE A 50 7.82 11.17 6.75
C PHE A 50 6.35 10.77 6.74
N ASN A 51 6.08 9.47 6.80
CA ASN A 51 4.72 8.96 6.81
C ASN A 51 3.96 9.34 8.10
N ARG A 52 4.63 9.24 9.25
CA ARG A 52 4.07 9.52 10.58
C ARG A 52 3.86 11.02 10.85
N TYR A 53 4.91 11.81 10.67
CA TYR A 53 4.93 13.23 11.03
C TYR A 53 4.63 14.13 9.84
N GLY A 54 5.17 13.83 8.66
CA GLY A 54 4.97 14.66 7.46
C GLY A 54 3.60 14.50 6.81
N ILE A 55 3.06 13.28 6.75
CA ILE A 55 1.77 12.99 6.08
C ILE A 55 0.61 12.93 7.07
N ARG A 56 0.81 12.25 8.21
CA ARG A 56 -0.26 12.08 9.22
C ARG A 56 -0.30 13.14 10.30
N ASP A 57 0.67 14.06 10.31
CA ASP A 57 0.73 15.18 11.25
C ASP A 57 0.69 14.72 12.73
N VAL A 58 1.26 13.53 13.00
CA VAL A 58 1.43 13.06 14.37
C VAL A 58 2.48 13.95 15.06
N PRO A 59 2.29 14.36 16.33
CA PRO A 59 3.28 15.18 17.02
C PRO A 59 4.66 14.48 17.15
N PRO A 60 5.78 15.17 16.82
CA PRO A 60 7.13 14.57 16.77
C PRO A 60 7.74 14.32 18.16
N ASN A 61 7.22 14.97 19.20
CA ASN A 61 7.70 14.88 20.60
C ASN A 61 7.30 13.57 21.28
N PHE A 62 6.77 12.61 20.54
CA PHE A 62 6.21 11.38 21.08
C PHE A 62 7.31 10.30 21.21
N ASN A 63 7.60 9.90 22.44
CA ASN A 63 8.65 8.94 22.76
C ASN A 63 8.13 7.49 22.70
N THR A 64 8.19 6.86 21.52
CA THR A 64 7.92 5.41 21.38
C THR A 64 9.13 4.60 21.86
N THR A 65 9.31 4.49 23.18
CA THR A 65 10.32 3.58 23.79
C THR A 65 9.82 2.14 23.96
N VAL A 66 8.55 1.90 23.64
CA VAL A 66 7.94 0.58 23.65
C VAL A 66 7.20 0.43 22.34
N TRP A 67 7.44 -0.67 21.63
CA TRP A 67 6.68 -0.96 20.43
C TRP A 67 5.26 -1.37 20.80
N VAL A 68 4.29 -0.76 20.11
CA VAL A 68 2.86 -1.12 20.19
C VAL A 68 2.29 -1.22 18.78
N PRO A 69 1.46 -2.23 18.47
CA PRO A 69 0.87 -2.40 17.16
C PRO A 69 0.13 -1.15 16.68
N ASN A 70 0.38 -0.75 15.44
CA ASN A 70 -0.25 0.39 14.76
C ASN A 70 0.02 1.78 15.38
N GLU A 71 0.62 1.90 16.57
CA GLU A 71 0.96 3.21 17.17
C GLU A 71 2.07 3.94 16.41
N TRP A 72 2.98 3.20 15.79
CA TRP A 72 3.99 3.80 14.90
C TRP A 72 3.35 4.50 13.69
N TYR A 73 2.13 4.10 13.30
CA TYR A 73 1.37 4.65 12.17
C TYR A 73 0.35 5.70 12.59
N PHE A 74 -0.34 5.51 13.72
CA PHE A 74 -1.46 6.36 14.17
C PHE A 74 -1.18 7.17 15.45
N GLY A 75 -0.08 6.92 16.15
CA GLY A 75 0.23 7.50 17.46
C GLY A 75 -0.48 6.78 18.62
N SER A 76 0.17 6.74 19.80
CA SER A 76 -0.38 6.06 20.99
C SER A 76 -1.61 6.76 21.59
N GLN A 77 -1.91 7.99 21.20
CA GLN A 77 -3.11 8.66 21.71
C GLN A 77 -4.39 7.95 21.25
N LEU A 78 -4.34 6.98 20.33
CA LEU A 78 -5.49 6.15 19.99
C LEU A 78 -5.61 4.85 20.80
N SER A 79 -4.58 4.41 21.52
CA SER A 79 -4.70 3.22 22.38
C SER A 79 -5.39 3.56 23.72
N ASP A 80 -5.26 4.80 24.19
CA ASP A 80 -5.87 5.27 25.46
C ASP A 80 -6.97 6.35 25.30
N ALA A 81 -7.22 6.94 24.11
CA ALA A 81 -8.21 8.01 23.98
C ALA A 81 -9.58 7.56 23.45
N HIS A 82 -10.60 7.92 24.23
CA HIS A 82 -11.98 8.12 23.82
C HIS A 82 -12.11 8.73 22.41
N PHE A 83 -13.12 8.30 21.64
CA PHE A 83 -13.50 8.89 20.35
C PHE A 83 -13.36 10.42 20.37
N SER A 84 -12.30 10.92 19.75
CA SER A 84 -12.05 12.35 19.65
C SER A 84 -12.26 12.80 18.21
N LEU A 85 -12.99 13.90 18.04
CA LEU A 85 -13.27 14.45 16.73
C LEU A 85 -12.05 15.30 16.32
N GLN A 86 -11.07 14.66 15.69
CA GLN A 86 -9.89 15.33 15.15
C GLN A 86 -10.08 15.59 13.66
N PHE A 87 -9.60 16.75 13.20
CA PHE A 87 -9.58 17.05 11.77
C PHE A 87 -8.43 16.25 11.12
N PRO A 88 -8.70 15.53 10.01
CA PRO A 88 -7.64 14.85 9.30
C PRO A 88 -6.64 15.85 8.71
N PRO A 89 -5.36 15.45 8.55
CA PRO A 89 -4.33 16.29 7.95
C PRO A 89 -4.78 16.87 6.60
N LEU A 90 -4.41 18.12 6.34
CA LEU A 90 -4.82 18.86 5.13
C LEU A 90 -4.42 18.11 3.84
N ILE A 91 -3.21 17.55 3.81
CA ILE A 91 -2.66 16.82 2.65
C ILE A 91 -3.51 15.59 2.34
N LEU A 92 -3.90 14.82 3.36
CA LEU A 92 -4.74 13.64 3.21
C LEU A 92 -6.15 14.03 2.78
N THR A 93 -6.70 15.10 3.36
CA THR A 93 -8.02 15.64 2.98
C THR A 93 -8.06 16.07 1.53
N ALA A 94 -7.06 16.85 1.08
CA ALA A 94 -6.94 17.28 -0.30
C ALA A 94 -6.78 16.10 -1.25
N SER A 95 -5.95 15.11 -0.89
CA SER A 95 -5.74 13.89 -1.67
C SER A 95 -7.05 13.09 -1.82
N ASN A 96 -7.83 13.00 -0.74
CA ASN A 96 -9.13 12.32 -0.77
C ASN A 96 -10.15 13.05 -1.66
N ILE A 97 -10.22 14.39 -1.58
CA ILE A 97 -11.09 15.18 -2.47
C ILE A 97 -10.72 14.96 -3.94
N ILE A 98 -9.43 15.00 -4.28
CA ILE A 98 -8.95 14.75 -5.65
C ILE A 98 -9.32 13.33 -6.10
N LEU A 99 -9.17 12.34 -5.22
CA LEU A 99 -9.55 10.95 -5.52
C LEU A 99 -11.04 10.86 -5.85
N TRP A 100 -11.91 11.46 -5.03
CA TRP A 100 -13.36 11.44 -5.27
C TRP A 100 -13.77 12.17 -6.55
N ILE A 101 -13.17 13.32 -6.84
CA ILE A 101 -13.37 14.04 -8.12
C ILE A 101 -12.97 13.14 -9.30
N THR A 102 -11.84 12.44 -9.17
CA THR A 102 -11.34 11.53 -10.21
C THR A 102 -12.28 10.35 -10.41
N LEU A 103 -12.75 9.72 -9.33
CA LEU A 103 -13.72 8.63 -9.37
C LEU A 103 -15.03 9.06 -10.02
N PHE A 104 -15.55 10.24 -9.64
CA PHE A 104 -16.74 10.81 -10.26
C PHE A 104 -16.56 11.01 -11.77
N ALA A 105 -15.45 11.60 -12.20
CA ALA A 105 -15.16 11.81 -13.62
C ALA A 105 -15.05 10.48 -14.39
N ILE A 106 -14.40 9.46 -13.81
CA ILE A 106 -14.28 8.12 -14.40
C ILE A 106 -15.67 7.49 -14.58
N ILE A 107 -16.47 7.45 -13.51
CA ILE A 107 -17.79 6.81 -13.54
C ILE A 107 -18.71 7.54 -14.52
N HIS A 108 -18.68 8.88 -14.53
CA HIS A 108 -19.46 9.67 -15.46
C HIS A 108 -19.06 9.41 -16.93
N ARG A 109 -17.74 9.34 -17.21
CA ARG A 109 -17.22 9.11 -18.56
C ARG A 109 -17.46 7.69 -19.07
N TYR A 110 -17.36 6.69 -18.20
CA TYR A 110 -17.37 5.27 -18.55
C TYR A 110 -18.66 4.54 -18.10
N ARG A 111 -19.72 5.27 -17.71
CA ARG A 111 -21.03 4.73 -17.24
C ARG A 111 -21.56 3.58 -18.10
N VAL A 112 -21.42 3.70 -19.43
CA VAL A 112 -21.97 2.75 -20.40
C VAL A 112 -21.11 1.49 -20.53
N ASN A 113 -19.80 1.59 -20.32
CA ASN A 113 -18.89 0.46 -20.40
C ASN A 113 -17.76 0.54 -19.34
N PRO A 114 -18.10 0.32 -18.06
CA PRO A 114 -17.10 0.37 -16.99
C PRO A 114 -16.09 -0.77 -17.08
N GLY A 115 -16.50 -1.93 -17.62
CA GLY A 115 -15.63 -3.08 -17.81
C GLY A 115 -14.42 -2.79 -18.70
N TRP A 116 -14.60 -1.97 -19.75
CA TRP A 116 -13.50 -1.52 -20.60
C TRP A 116 -12.46 -0.70 -19.83
N PHE A 117 -12.92 0.22 -18.98
CA PHE A 117 -12.02 1.03 -18.13
C PHE A 117 -11.27 0.15 -17.14
N LEU A 118 -12.01 -0.70 -16.42
CA LEU A 118 -11.45 -1.60 -15.40
C LEU A 118 -10.41 -2.54 -15.99
N ALA A 119 -10.72 -3.21 -17.10
CA ALA A 119 -9.80 -4.15 -17.74
C ALA A 119 -8.50 -3.45 -18.20
N ARG A 120 -8.60 -2.27 -18.83
CA ARG A 120 -7.41 -1.60 -19.38
C ARG A 120 -6.60 -0.88 -18.32
N PHE A 121 -7.24 -0.07 -17.49
CA PHE A 121 -6.56 0.85 -16.58
C PHE A 121 -6.35 0.29 -15.18
N CYS A 122 -7.21 -0.62 -14.71
CA CYS A 122 -7.08 -1.19 -13.37
C CYS A 122 -6.47 -2.59 -13.36
N ILE A 123 -6.45 -3.32 -14.49
CA ILE A 123 -5.86 -4.66 -14.59
C ILE A 123 -4.62 -4.66 -15.48
N VAL A 124 -4.78 -4.41 -16.78
CA VAL A 124 -3.69 -4.53 -17.77
C VAL A 124 -2.59 -3.49 -17.52
N PHE A 125 -2.95 -2.23 -17.29
CA PHE A 125 -1.97 -1.16 -17.09
C PHE A 125 -1.09 -1.38 -15.83
N PRO A 126 -1.64 -1.66 -14.63
CA PRO A 126 -0.83 -2.00 -13.47
C PRO A 126 0.02 -3.25 -13.68
N TYR A 127 -0.54 -4.28 -14.32
CA TYR A 127 0.20 -5.51 -14.64
C TYR A 127 1.45 -5.23 -15.49
N VAL A 128 1.30 -4.44 -16.56
CA VAL A 128 2.43 -4.06 -17.43
C VAL A 128 3.48 -3.30 -16.64
N ILE A 129 3.08 -2.35 -15.79
CA ILE A 129 4.01 -1.60 -14.96
C ILE A 129 4.73 -2.51 -13.96
N TYR A 130 4.02 -3.39 -13.26
CA TYR A 130 4.62 -4.32 -12.31
C TYR A 130 5.60 -5.28 -12.99
N ALA A 131 5.28 -5.78 -14.18
CA ALA A 131 6.20 -6.58 -14.98
C ALA A 131 7.46 -5.79 -15.36
N ILE A 132 7.32 -4.53 -15.78
CA ILE A 132 8.46 -3.65 -16.06
C ILE A 132 9.32 -3.46 -14.81
N LEU A 133 8.70 -3.17 -13.66
CA LEU A 133 9.42 -2.98 -12.39
C LEU A 133 10.16 -4.26 -11.98
N ALA A 134 9.55 -5.44 -12.11
CA ALA A 134 10.18 -6.71 -11.78
C ALA A 134 11.39 -6.99 -12.68
N MET A 135 11.27 -6.73 -13.99
CA MET A 135 12.41 -6.84 -14.92
C MET A 135 13.54 -5.86 -14.55
N VAL A 136 13.19 -4.61 -14.26
CA VAL A 136 14.17 -3.57 -13.87
C VAL A 136 14.90 -3.94 -12.59
N LEU A 137 14.17 -4.39 -11.55
CA LEU A 137 14.78 -4.88 -10.32
C LEU A 137 15.73 -6.06 -10.61
N SER A 138 15.34 -6.98 -11.49
CA SER A 138 16.19 -8.10 -11.90
C SER A 138 17.48 -7.66 -12.58
N VAL A 139 17.42 -6.68 -13.48
CA VAL A 139 18.62 -6.15 -14.15
C VAL A 139 19.55 -5.42 -13.19
N PHE A 140 19.00 -4.72 -12.19
CA PHE A 140 19.78 -4.00 -11.18
C PHE A 140 20.34 -4.90 -10.06
N GLY A 141 20.30 -6.23 -10.21
CA GLY A 141 21.00 -7.16 -9.31
C GLY A 141 20.28 -7.44 -7.99
N HIS A 142 18.97 -7.20 -7.94
CA HIS A 142 18.12 -7.66 -6.85
C HIS A 142 18.14 -9.19 -6.79
N SER A 143 18.47 -9.75 -5.63
CA SER A 143 18.48 -11.19 -5.43
C SER A 143 17.09 -11.64 -5.02
N PHE A 144 16.31 -12.21 -5.93
CA PHE A 144 15.01 -12.79 -5.60
C PHE A 144 15.11 -14.19 -4.96
N GLY A 145 16.31 -14.79 -4.97
CA GLY A 145 16.62 -16.05 -4.32
C GLY A 145 17.39 -15.78 -3.03
N GLY A 146 16.69 -15.70 -1.91
CA GLY A 146 17.33 -15.48 -0.62
C GLY A 146 16.34 -15.73 0.51
N SER A 147 16.28 -16.97 0.98
CA SER A 147 15.65 -17.39 2.24
C SER A 147 16.40 -16.86 3.49
N ALA A 148 17.06 -15.70 3.38
CA ALA A 148 18.04 -15.20 4.34
C ALA A 148 17.68 -13.84 4.95
N VAL A 149 16.52 -13.26 4.61
CA VAL A 149 16.11 -11.92 5.07
C VAL A 149 14.85 -11.94 5.93
N GLU A 150 14.05 -13.00 5.89
CA GLU A 150 12.99 -13.21 6.88
C GLU A 150 13.62 -13.90 8.10
N THR A 151 14.10 -13.11 9.06
CA THR A 151 14.54 -13.61 10.36
C THR A 151 13.31 -14.07 11.16
N GLU A 152 13.35 -15.30 11.65
CA GLU A 152 12.32 -15.85 12.54
C GLU A 152 12.30 -15.01 13.83
N PHE A 153 11.12 -14.51 14.21
CA PHE A 153 10.96 -13.63 15.39
C PHE A 153 11.43 -14.33 16.67
N ASP A 154 11.98 -13.57 17.61
CA ASP A 154 12.31 -14.11 18.94
C ASP A 154 11.02 -14.58 19.65
N LYS A 155 11.15 -15.65 20.41
CA LYS A 155 9.99 -16.29 21.08
C LYS A 155 9.35 -15.35 22.10
N SER A 156 10.12 -14.45 22.71
CA SER A 156 9.61 -13.43 23.63
C SER A 156 8.58 -12.50 23.00
N ASP A 157 8.84 -12.06 21.77
CA ASP A 157 7.97 -11.10 21.06
C ASP A 157 6.71 -11.79 20.54
N THR A 158 6.86 -13.06 20.18
CA THR A 158 5.76 -13.96 19.77
C THR A 158 4.79 -14.23 20.92
N GLU A 159 5.31 -14.42 22.14
CA GLU A 159 4.51 -14.65 23.34
C GLU A 159 3.84 -13.38 23.86
N GLN A 160 4.46 -12.21 23.65
CA GLN A 160 3.92 -10.92 24.07
C GLN A 160 2.76 -10.44 23.19
N PHE A 161 2.84 -10.66 21.87
CA PHE A 161 1.81 -10.24 20.90
C PHE A 161 1.39 -11.37 19.93
N PRO A 162 0.80 -12.46 20.45
CA PRO A 162 0.51 -13.66 19.64
C PRO A 162 -0.49 -13.38 18.51
N TYR A 163 -1.42 -12.44 18.70
CA TYR A 163 -2.37 -12.07 17.66
C TYR A 163 -1.67 -11.46 16.44
N VAL A 164 -0.67 -10.60 16.64
CA VAL A 164 0.11 -9.97 15.56
C VAL A 164 0.91 -11.02 14.82
N TYR A 165 1.56 -11.92 15.55
CA TYR A 165 2.30 -13.03 14.95
C TYR A 165 1.42 -13.93 14.07
N PHE A 166 0.23 -14.31 14.55
CA PHE A 166 -0.67 -15.17 13.79
C PHE A 166 -1.41 -14.44 12.66
N SER A 167 -1.69 -13.13 12.78
CA SER A 167 -2.35 -12.35 11.74
C SER A 167 -1.38 -11.82 10.67
N GLU A 168 -0.16 -11.47 11.03
CA GLU A 168 0.80 -10.78 10.15
C GLU A 168 1.99 -11.66 9.70
N VAL A 169 2.46 -12.60 10.53
CA VAL A 169 3.76 -13.28 10.34
C VAL A 169 3.64 -14.67 9.71
N HIS A 170 2.85 -15.60 10.27
CA HIS A 170 2.99 -17.04 9.94
C HIS A 170 1.98 -17.69 8.97
N GLY A 171 1.49 -16.94 7.98
CA GLY A 171 1.06 -17.56 6.72
C GLY A 171 -0.40 -18.04 6.60
N PHE A 172 -1.04 -18.62 7.63
CA PHE A 172 -2.43 -19.09 7.47
C PHE A 172 -3.43 -17.93 7.30
N TYR A 173 -3.26 -16.85 8.07
CA TYR A 173 -4.00 -15.60 7.86
C TYR A 173 -3.40 -14.68 6.80
N ARG A 174 -2.12 -14.82 6.41
CA ARG A 174 -1.50 -14.00 5.34
C ARG A 174 -2.12 -14.28 3.98
N THR A 175 -2.33 -15.55 3.62
CA THR A 175 -3.15 -15.91 2.45
C THR A 175 -4.59 -15.49 2.65
N THR A 176 -5.14 -15.58 3.86
CA THR A 176 -6.55 -15.27 4.12
C THR A 176 -6.82 -13.76 4.10
N ILE A 177 -5.89 -12.90 4.51
CA ILE A 177 -5.94 -11.42 4.50
C ILE A 177 -5.58 -10.90 3.11
N ALA A 178 -4.57 -11.46 2.43
CA ALA A 178 -4.38 -11.23 1.00
C ALA A 178 -5.58 -11.75 0.18
N LEU A 179 -6.31 -12.75 0.67
CA LEU A 179 -7.62 -13.13 0.14
C LEU A 179 -8.74 -12.23 0.68
N MET A 180 -8.68 -11.62 1.87
CA MET A 180 -9.79 -10.88 2.49
C MET A 180 -9.85 -9.41 2.08
N ASP A 181 -8.70 -8.72 2.13
CA ASP A 181 -8.57 -7.34 1.68
C ASP A 181 -8.86 -7.26 0.19
N TYR A 182 -8.39 -8.25 -0.56
CA TYR A 182 -8.76 -8.38 -1.94
C TYR A 182 -10.12 -9.08 -2.15
N SER A 183 -10.66 -9.93 -1.25
CA SER A 183 -11.97 -10.60 -1.45
C SER A 183 -13.11 -9.61 -1.48
N SER A 184 -13.01 -8.50 -0.77
CA SER A 184 -14.03 -7.46 -0.79
C SER A 184 -14.14 -6.86 -2.21
N ALA A 185 -13.01 -6.40 -2.76
CA ALA A 185 -12.89 -5.95 -4.15
C ALA A 185 -13.20 -7.06 -5.16
N PHE A 186 -12.75 -8.30 -4.93
CA PHE A 186 -13.00 -9.45 -5.78
C PHE A 186 -14.47 -9.83 -5.79
N THR A 187 -15.17 -9.76 -4.65
CA THR A 187 -16.59 -10.05 -4.55
C THR A 187 -17.39 -9.00 -5.31
N GLY A 188 -17.05 -7.71 -5.16
CA GLY A 188 -17.66 -6.64 -5.97
C GLY A 188 -17.41 -6.83 -7.47
N ILE A 189 -16.20 -7.23 -7.84
CA ILE A 189 -15.80 -7.48 -9.24
C ILE A 189 -16.50 -8.70 -9.81
N ILE A 190 -16.60 -9.80 -9.06
CA ILE A 190 -17.27 -11.04 -9.46
C ILE A 190 -18.77 -10.79 -9.55
N ILE A 191 -19.36 -10.07 -8.59
CA ILE A 191 -20.77 -9.67 -8.65
C ILE A 191 -21.01 -8.79 -9.87
N TYR A 192 -20.18 -7.76 -10.09
CA TYR A 192 -20.26 -6.90 -11.28
C TYR A 192 -20.04 -7.65 -12.60
N ALA A 193 -19.12 -8.60 -12.63
CA ALA A 193 -18.84 -9.44 -13.78
C ALA A 193 -19.88 -10.56 -13.96
N SER A 194 -20.72 -10.84 -12.97
CA SER A 194 -21.79 -11.84 -13.06
C SER A 194 -23.17 -11.20 -13.25
N SER A 195 -23.36 -9.94 -12.87
CA SER A 195 -24.60 -9.21 -13.04
C SER A 195 -24.73 -8.72 -14.48
N ARG A 196 -25.81 -9.13 -15.16
CA ARG A 196 -26.20 -8.54 -16.44
C ARG A 196 -26.83 -7.17 -16.15
N ILE A 197 -26.01 -6.13 -16.20
CA ILE A 197 -26.43 -4.76 -15.88
C ILE A 197 -27.43 -4.24 -16.92
N ARG A 198 -27.31 -4.64 -18.19
CA ARG A 198 -28.24 -4.31 -19.29
C ARG A 198 -28.26 -5.39 -20.37
N SER A 199 -29.34 -5.44 -21.16
CA SER A 199 -29.40 -6.26 -22.38
C SER A 199 -28.25 -5.87 -23.33
N GLY A 200 -27.35 -6.82 -23.60
CA GLY A 200 -26.17 -6.61 -24.44
C GLY A 200 -24.83 -6.41 -23.70
N SER A 201 -24.84 -6.34 -22.37
CA SER A 201 -23.59 -6.42 -21.58
C SER A 201 -23.06 -7.86 -21.62
N LEU A 202 -21.81 -8.04 -22.08
CA LEU A 202 -21.10 -9.31 -22.01
C LEU A 202 -20.33 -9.35 -20.69
N PRO A 203 -20.84 -10.05 -19.66
CA PRO A 203 -20.10 -10.25 -18.42
C PRO A 203 -18.73 -10.86 -18.70
N MET A 204 -17.70 -10.38 -18.02
CA MET A 204 -16.36 -10.94 -18.11
C MET A 204 -16.35 -12.30 -17.42
N ASN A 205 -15.73 -13.32 -18.04
CA ASN A 205 -15.71 -14.66 -17.45
C ASN A 205 -15.04 -14.61 -16.06
N SER A 206 -15.78 -15.03 -15.03
CA SER A 206 -15.34 -14.98 -13.63
C SER A 206 -14.05 -15.76 -13.38
N ILE A 207 -13.85 -16.89 -14.07
CA ILE A 207 -12.63 -17.70 -13.94
C ILE A 207 -11.42 -16.96 -14.53
N VAL A 208 -11.60 -16.33 -15.69
CA VAL A 208 -10.53 -15.53 -16.32
C VAL A 208 -10.19 -14.33 -15.44
N LEU A 209 -11.20 -13.68 -14.88
CA LEU A 209 -11.03 -12.53 -14.01
C LEU A 209 -10.33 -12.89 -12.70
N LEU A 210 -10.73 -13.98 -12.05
CA LEU A 210 -10.05 -14.56 -10.88
C LEU A 210 -8.58 -14.87 -11.19
N THR A 211 -8.31 -15.49 -12.34
CA THR A 211 -6.94 -15.82 -12.75
C THR A 211 -6.11 -14.54 -12.93
N LEU A 212 -6.67 -13.53 -13.60
CA LEU A 212 -5.99 -12.25 -13.85
C LEU A 212 -5.73 -11.47 -12.56
N GLN A 213 -6.59 -11.62 -11.57
CA GLN A 213 -6.49 -10.95 -10.26
C GLN A 213 -5.35 -11.48 -9.39
N VAL A 214 -4.90 -12.73 -9.59
CA VAL A 214 -3.79 -13.31 -8.82
C VAL A 214 -2.43 -12.75 -9.25
N PHE A 215 -2.30 -12.28 -10.51
CA PHE A 215 -1.00 -11.86 -11.03
C PHE A 215 -0.45 -10.62 -10.34
N ALA A 216 -1.23 -9.57 -10.15
CA ALA A 216 -0.70 -8.33 -9.58
C ALA A 216 -0.22 -8.50 -8.12
N PRO A 217 -0.94 -9.20 -7.22
CA PRO A 217 -0.41 -9.59 -5.91
C PRO A 217 0.87 -10.43 -6.01
N THR A 218 0.94 -11.34 -6.99
CA THR A 218 2.14 -12.16 -7.22
C THR A 218 3.35 -11.29 -7.61
N PHE A 219 3.18 -10.34 -8.53
CA PHE A 219 4.24 -9.40 -8.88
C PHE A 219 4.62 -8.52 -7.69
N SER A 220 3.66 -7.98 -6.96
CA SER A 220 3.92 -7.19 -5.75
C SER A 220 4.74 -7.98 -4.72
N TYR A 221 4.46 -9.28 -4.54
CA TYR A 221 5.25 -10.16 -3.68
C TYR A 221 6.70 -10.31 -4.18
N VAL A 222 6.90 -10.52 -5.49
CA VAL A 222 8.24 -10.58 -6.08
C VAL A 222 8.99 -9.25 -5.92
N LEU A 223 8.32 -8.12 -6.16
CA LEU A 223 8.91 -6.78 -5.96
C LEU A 223 9.32 -6.57 -4.50
N ARG A 224 8.49 -7.00 -3.55
CA ARG A 224 8.78 -6.94 -2.12
C ARG A 224 10.04 -7.72 -1.76
N SER A 225 10.07 -9.00 -2.12
CA SER A 225 11.24 -9.86 -1.88
C SER A 225 12.51 -9.28 -2.52
N GLY A 226 12.41 -8.75 -3.74
CA GLY A 226 13.52 -8.06 -4.40
C GLY A 226 14.00 -6.85 -3.60
N CYS A 227 13.09 -6.00 -3.13
CA CYS A 227 13.41 -4.83 -2.32
C CYS A 227 14.04 -5.18 -0.97
N ASP A 228 13.52 -6.19 -0.28
CA ASP A 228 14.10 -6.65 1.00
C ASP A 228 15.54 -7.14 0.80
N ALA A 229 15.79 -7.88 -0.28
CA ALA A 229 17.14 -8.32 -0.67
C ALA A 229 18.07 -7.17 -1.12
N HIS A 230 17.51 -6.06 -1.61
CA HIS A 230 18.29 -4.84 -1.89
C HIS A 230 18.75 -4.18 -0.60
N LEU A 231 17.79 -3.95 0.28
CA LEU A 231 17.96 -3.12 1.45
C LEU A 231 18.86 -3.82 2.46
N SER A 232 18.75 -5.14 2.61
CA SER A 232 19.69 -5.94 3.41
C SER A 232 21.16 -5.82 2.96
N LYS A 233 21.43 -5.53 1.68
CA LYS A 233 22.80 -5.29 1.18
C LYS A 233 23.28 -3.86 1.45
N ILE A 234 22.38 -2.88 1.40
CA ILE A 234 22.70 -1.46 1.57
C ILE A 234 22.80 -1.09 3.05
N GLN A 235 21.87 -1.59 3.85
CA GLN A 235 21.76 -1.33 5.27
C GLN A 235 21.49 -2.67 5.97
N PRO A 236 22.53 -3.38 6.44
CA PRO A 236 22.36 -4.66 7.13
C PRO A 236 21.55 -4.58 8.42
N ALA A 237 21.46 -3.39 9.03
CA ALA A 237 20.58 -3.12 10.18
C ALA A 237 19.11 -2.87 9.80
N TYR A 238 18.81 -2.86 8.49
CA TYR A 238 17.44 -2.80 8.02
C TYR A 238 16.84 -4.21 8.07
N GLU A 239 16.20 -4.51 9.18
CA GLU A 239 15.37 -5.70 9.31
C GLU A 239 14.01 -5.43 8.65
N SER A 240 13.79 -6.04 7.49
CA SER A 240 12.49 -6.01 6.84
C SER A 240 11.53 -6.89 7.63
N TYR A 241 10.49 -6.30 8.20
CA TYR A 241 9.49 -7.07 8.93
C TYR A 241 8.42 -7.65 8.00
N LEU A 242 7.78 -8.72 8.46
CA LEU A 242 6.59 -9.30 7.84
C LEU A 242 5.39 -8.35 8.04
N ALA A 243 5.44 -7.26 7.31
CA ALA A 243 4.54 -6.14 7.44
C ALA A 243 3.30 -6.23 6.54
N THR A 244 2.26 -5.51 6.96
CA THR A 244 1.06 -5.21 6.16
C THR A 244 1.43 -4.50 4.84
N ASP A 245 0.53 -4.54 3.86
CA ASP A 245 0.72 -3.85 2.58
C ASP A 245 1.00 -2.35 2.77
N ALA A 246 0.39 -1.71 3.77
CA ALA A 246 0.60 -0.30 4.06
C ALA A 246 2.03 0.01 4.49
N THR A 247 2.63 -0.82 5.35
CA THR A 247 4.04 -0.68 5.69
C THR A 247 4.90 -0.83 4.45
N PHE A 248 4.73 -1.92 3.71
CA PHE A 248 5.59 -2.18 2.56
C PHE A 248 5.55 -1.00 1.59
N LEU A 249 4.36 -0.47 1.32
CA LEU A 249 4.16 0.68 0.44
C LEU A 249 4.84 1.95 0.94
N PHE A 250 4.76 2.28 2.23
CA PHE A 250 5.20 3.58 2.75
C PHE A 250 6.58 3.58 3.41
N ASP A 251 7.16 2.42 3.66
CA ASP A 251 8.48 2.26 4.28
C ASP A 251 9.43 1.54 3.31
N THR A 252 9.33 0.21 3.20
CA THR A 252 10.26 -0.62 2.43
C THR A 252 10.35 -0.22 0.96
N ALA A 253 9.22 -0.11 0.26
CA ALA A 253 9.20 0.26 -1.16
C ALA A 253 9.72 1.68 -1.37
N ALA A 254 9.41 2.60 -0.45
CA ALA A 254 9.89 3.98 -0.52
C ALA A 254 11.42 4.03 -0.48
N VAL A 255 12.03 3.39 0.52
CA VAL A 255 13.49 3.36 0.70
C VAL A 255 14.17 2.54 -0.40
N CYS A 256 13.57 1.41 -0.80
CA CYS A 256 14.06 0.58 -1.91
C CYS A 256 14.20 1.40 -3.19
N PHE A 257 13.13 2.08 -3.63
CA PHE A 257 13.23 2.91 -4.82
C PHE A 257 14.15 4.11 -4.62
N ALA A 258 14.18 4.72 -3.43
CA ALA A 258 15.05 5.86 -3.15
C ALA A 258 16.54 5.55 -3.28
N THR A 259 16.95 4.32 -2.93
CA THR A 259 18.34 3.85 -3.04
C THR A 259 18.70 3.33 -4.44
N MET A 260 17.71 3.19 -5.35
CA MET A 260 17.95 2.77 -6.73
C MET A 260 18.31 3.94 -7.66
N ARG A 261 19.10 3.63 -8.69
CA ARG A 261 19.36 4.57 -9.78
C ARG A 261 18.07 4.85 -10.56
N GLY A 262 17.72 6.14 -10.70
CA GLY A 262 16.44 6.55 -11.29
C GLY A 262 15.24 6.32 -10.38
N GLY A 263 15.47 6.14 -9.07
CA GLY A 263 14.48 5.88 -8.03
C GLY A 263 13.14 6.60 -8.15
N PRO A 264 13.11 7.94 -8.34
CA PRO A 264 11.86 8.68 -8.46
C PRO A 264 10.94 8.19 -9.59
N ILE A 265 11.50 7.75 -10.72
CA ILE A 265 10.74 7.22 -11.86
C ILE A 265 10.08 5.90 -11.47
N TRP A 266 10.86 4.99 -10.88
CA TRP A 266 10.37 3.67 -10.44
C TRP A 266 9.32 3.78 -9.34
N SER A 267 9.56 4.67 -8.38
CA SER A 267 8.61 5.01 -7.32
C SER A 267 7.31 5.58 -7.87
N PHE A 268 7.39 6.51 -8.83
CA PHE A 268 6.20 7.07 -9.48
C PHE A 268 5.38 5.98 -10.17
N LEU A 269 6.02 5.17 -11.01
CA LEU A 269 5.37 4.06 -11.71
C LEU A 269 4.72 3.07 -10.74
N PHE A 270 5.44 2.66 -9.69
CA PHE A 270 4.95 1.73 -8.68
C PHE A 270 3.71 2.27 -7.96
N TYR A 271 3.77 3.51 -7.44
CA TYR A 271 2.62 4.09 -6.74
C TYR A 271 1.45 4.38 -7.67
N THR A 272 1.69 4.69 -8.95
CA THR A 272 0.62 4.82 -9.94
C THR A 272 -0.05 3.48 -10.21
N ALA A 273 0.71 2.40 -10.45
CA ALA A 273 0.16 1.06 -10.64
C ALA A 273 -0.66 0.63 -9.42
N ASN A 274 -0.12 0.84 -8.22
CA ASN A 274 -0.81 0.51 -6.97
C ASN A 274 -2.07 1.34 -6.74
N LEU A 275 -2.07 2.63 -7.10
CA LEU A 275 -3.27 3.48 -7.02
C LEU A 275 -4.39 2.95 -7.93
N PHE A 276 -4.07 2.55 -9.16
CA PHE A 276 -5.07 2.04 -10.09
C PHE A 276 -5.60 0.65 -9.71
N PHE A 277 -4.70 -0.25 -9.29
CA PHE A 277 -5.05 -1.63 -8.94
C PHE A 277 -5.75 -1.73 -7.58
N SER A 278 -5.15 -1.15 -6.54
CA SER A 278 -5.56 -1.37 -5.15
C SER A 278 -6.57 -0.34 -4.64
N CYS A 279 -6.78 0.78 -5.34
CA CYS A 279 -7.69 1.85 -4.90
C CYS A 279 -8.76 2.19 -5.94
N ILE A 280 -8.40 2.74 -7.11
CA ILE A 280 -9.37 3.22 -8.09
C ILE A 280 -10.26 2.09 -8.62
N GLY A 281 -9.66 0.95 -8.99
CA GLY A 281 -10.42 -0.21 -9.48
C GLY A 281 -11.52 -0.63 -8.49
N PRO A 282 -11.17 -1.11 -7.29
CA PRO A 282 -12.13 -1.50 -6.28
C PRO A 282 -13.21 -0.44 -6.00
N MET A 283 -12.82 0.83 -5.85
CA MET A 283 -13.76 1.92 -5.59
C MET A 283 -14.77 2.13 -6.73
N VAL A 284 -14.31 2.11 -7.99
CA VAL A 284 -15.21 2.22 -9.16
C VAL A 284 -16.22 1.08 -9.16
N ILE A 285 -15.79 -0.15 -8.90
CA ILE A 285 -16.67 -1.32 -8.83
C ILE A 285 -17.69 -1.18 -7.71
N TYR A 286 -17.27 -0.77 -6.53
CA TYR A 286 -18.18 -0.59 -5.39
C TYR A 286 -19.22 0.49 -5.63
N ILE A 287 -18.81 1.65 -6.15
CA ILE A 287 -19.75 2.74 -6.44
C ILE A 287 -20.74 2.31 -7.52
N LEU A 288 -20.28 1.62 -8.57
CA LEU A 288 -21.17 1.09 -9.60
C LEU A 288 -22.15 0.06 -9.04
N LEU A 289 -21.68 -0.86 -8.18
CA LEU A 289 -22.54 -1.85 -7.52
C LEU A 289 -23.64 -1.19 -6.71
N ILE A 290 -23.28 -0.22 -5.86
CA ILE A 290 -24.23 0.55 -5.03
C ILE A 290 -25.22 1.30 -5.94
N TYR A 291 -24.72 1.97 -6.97
CA TYR A 291 -25.55 2.72 -7.91
C TYR A 291 -26.54 1.81 -8.65
N THR A 292 -26.10 0.65 -9.14
CA THR A 292 -26.98 -0.31 -9.82
C THR A 292 -28.01 -0.91 -8.87
N ALA A 293 -27.61 -1.29 -7.66
CA ALA A 293 -28.53 -1.82 -6.66
C ALA A 293 -29.60 -0.78 -6.28
N PHE A 294 -29.22 0.50 -6.19
CA PHE A 294 -30.15 1.58 -5.94
C PHE A 294 -31.15 1.79 -7.08
N LEU A 295 -30.69 1.76 -8.34
CA LEU A 295 -31.60 1.88 -9.50
C LEU A 295 -32.57 0.70 -9.60
N GLU A 296 -32.11 -0.53 -9.35
CA GLU A 296 -32.97 -1.72 -9.35
C GLU A 296 -34.05 -1.64 -8.26
N GLN A 297 -33.71 -1.12 -7.08
CA GLN A 297 -34.67 -0.95 -5.98
C GLN A 297 -35.61 0.23 -6.18
N PHE A 298 -35.17 1.28 -6.88
CA PHE A 298 -35.95 2.50 -7.11
C PHE A 298 -36.02 2.86 -8.61
N PRO A 299 -36.82 2.13 -9.41
CA PRO A 299 -36.93 2.34 -10.86
C PRO A 299 -37.39 3.75 -11.26
N ILE A 300 -38.10 4.45 -10.36
CA ILE A 300 -38.58 5.83 -10.55
C ILE A 300 -37.41 6.79 -10.80
N VAL A 301 -36.23 6.52 -10.23
CA VAL A 301 -35.02 7.35 -10.39
C VAL A 301 -34.43 7.24 -11.79
N GLU A 302 -34.69 6.13 -12.49
CA GLU A 302 -34.20 5.91 -13.86
C GLU A 302 -34.83 6.90 -14.86
N HIS A 303 -36.03 7.42 -14.57
CA HIS A 303 -36.69 8.42 -15.42
C HIS A 303 -36.10 9.83 -15.31
N PHE A 304 -35.24 10.10 -14.33
CA PHE A 304 -34.65 11.43 -14.10
C PHE A 304 -33.15 11.51 -14.44
N THR A 305 -32.55 10.44 -14.97
CA THR A 305 -31.11 10.35 -15.35
C THR A 305 -30.87 10.05 -16.81
#